data_AF-A0A2M7Y4I1-F1
#
_entry.id   AF-A0A2M7Y4I1-F1
#
_cell.length_a   1.000
_cell.length_b   1.000
_cell.length_c   1.000
_cell.angle_alpha   90.00
_cell.angle_beta   90.00
_cell.angle_gamma   90.00
#
_symmetry.space_group_name_H-M   'P 1'
#
loop_
_entity.id
_entity.type
_entity.pdbx_description
1 polymer ?
#
loop_
_entity_poly.entity_id
_entity_poly.type
_entity_poly.pdbx_seq_one_letter_code
_entity_poly.pdbx_strand_id
1 'polypeptide(L)'
;MTDDTLWTTKLAARLHDPAEKALVLLRDPAGHEGGTSRALKRLLGFEQLPPETIDPDNDEVLSRVLFKKGMPTAIYRHVQRADWWAAAADRPQWPMQEIPVTTQTGEQKTLAVAPWARVDWARRPVLIHPLTAETCDLGSLADTEIEAIKQRSFDHFSELLVKLCAQDAENPDWRKILLTFWRFGPELAKAGADTEDFHKLGALWELLPADTRVPDHSIWDHLDLSSAFAGAFAADPNGEAALLALSIGPVQPFIAAARKMEDFWAGSHLLSRLAWEAMRPVCEALGPDAILFPRLRGIPQVDLWLRDAVGLPDELFADCDWMKSSTDANPLFASALPNRSVAVVPASQARALAEQCTQAVRGWLKRLGDEIVSRLLHEAGLDVEGTQTPYEQMKEQLAGFPEVYWAAVPFSLIRCRDMARQRDLDVARLLGAMAPFFGVESGKPCGFLDTAAWKALGKEIDWGDGTTFFAPNPGVLYPAVYDLAERVLAASKAARPFA
;
A
#
# COMPACT_ATOMS: atom_id res chain seq x y z
N MET A 1 6.73 0.53 20.29
CA MET A 1 7.76 -0.36 19.71
C MET A 1 8.94 0.50 19.26
N THR A 2 10.08 -0.08 18.89
CA THR A 2 11.09 0.66 18.11
C THR A 2 10.61 0.79 16.67
N ASP A 3 10.86 1.93 16.02
CA ASP A 3 10.43 2.19 14.63
C ASP A 3 10.96 1.11 13.66
N ASP A 4 12.14 0.55 13.93
CA ASP A 4 12.73 -0.57 13.19
C ASP A 4 11.78 -1.77 13.04
N THR A 5 10.94 -2.06 14.04
CA THR A 5 10.00 -3.20 14.00
C THR A 5 8.91 -2.98 12.95
N LEU A 6 8.45 -1.74 12.78
CA LEU A 6 7.49 -1.36 11.75
C LEU A 6 8.11 -1.53 10.35
N TRP A 7 9.27 -0.90 10.13
CA TRP A 7 9.92 -0.90 8.81
C TRP A 7 10.40 -2.28 8.38
N THR A 8 10.95 -3.09 9.29
CA THR A 8 11.30 -4.50 9.01
C THR A 8 10.08 -5.35 8.70
N THR A 9 8.94 -5.16 9.39
CA THR A 9 7.71 -5.89 9.09
C THR A 9 7.16 -5.54 7.71
N LYS A 10 7.11 -4.25 7.38
CA LYS A 10 6.68 -3.77 6.05
C LYS A 10 7.58 -4.28 4.93
N LEU A 11 8.91 -4.27 5.14
CA LEU A 11 9.86 -4.81 4.17
C LEU A 11 9.73 -6.33 4.01
N ALA A 12 9.51 -7.07 5.09
CA ALA A 12 9.21 -8.50 5.03
C ALA A 12 7.91 -8.79 4.27
N ALA A 13 6.86 -7.98 4.45
CA ALA A 13 5.63 -8.08 3.67
C ALA A 13 5.83 -7.73 2.19
N ARG A 14 6.63 -6.70 1.88
CA ARG A 14 6.97 -6.34 0.49
C ARG A 14 7.79 -7.41 -0.22
N LEU A 15 8.54 -8.22 0.51
CA LEU A 15 9.37 -9.30 -0.02
C LEU A 15 8.75 -10.69 0.16
N HIS A 16 7.50 -10.81 0.62
CA HIS A 16 6.91 -12.13 0.88
C HIS A 16 6.80 -12.93 -0.43
N ASP A 17 6.21 -12.30 -1.46
CA ASP A 17 6.20 -12.73 -2.86
C ASP A 17 7.35 -12.12 -3.68
N PRO A 18 7.86 -12.81 -4.72
CA PRO A 18 8.69 -12.20 -5.74
C PRO A 18 7.86 -11.41 -6.77
N ALA A 19 8.46 -10.41 -7.41
CA ALA A 19 7.81 -9.66 -8.48
C ALA A 19 7.52 -10.52 -9.72
N GLU A 20 8.38 -11.49 -10.02
CA GLU A 20 8.21 -12.43 -11.13
C GLU A 20 7.20 -13.58 -10.85
N LYS A 21 6.43 -13.53 -9.76
CA LYS A 21 5.54 -14.61 -9.28
C LYS A 21 4.75 -15.31 -10.40
N ALA A 22 4.06 -14.54 -11.24
CA ALA A 22 3.22 -15.07 -12.32
C ALA A 22 3.98 -15.91 -13.37
N LEU A 23 5.28 -15.65 -13.55
CA LEU A 23 6.16 -16.35 -14.50
C LEU A 23 6.84 -17.59 -13.89
N VAL A 24 6.97 -17.63 -12.57
CA VAL A 24 7.67 -18.70 -11.81
C VAL A 24 6.69 -19.78 -11.30
N LEU A 25 5.44 -19.39 -11.00
CA LEU A 25 4.41 -20.26 -10.46
C LEU A 25 4.16 -21.48 -11.37
N LEU A 26 4.08 -22.68 -10.75
CA LEU A 26 3.94 -23.99 -11.41
C LEU A 26 5.11 -24.42 -12.32
N ARG A 27 6.16 -23.61 -12.50
CA ARG A 27 7.33 -23.93 -13.34
C ARG A 27 8.62 -24.15 -12.55
N ASP A 28 8.72 -23.59 -11.35
CA ASP A 28 9.87 -23.75 -10.45
C ASP A 28 9.65 -24.84 -9.37
N PRO A 29 10.49 -25.88 -9.30
CA PRO A 29 10.46 -26.88 -8.22
C PRO A 29 10.67 -26.30 -6.81
N ALA A 30 11.37 -25.17 -6.66
CA ALA A 30 11.58 -24.50 -5.39
C ALA A 30 10.39 -23.64 -4.93
N GLY A 31 9.37 -23.47 -5.78
CA GLY A 31 8.24 -22.59 -5.57
C GLY A 31 8.60 -21.10 -5.69
N HIS A 32 7.58 -20.26 -5.86
CA HIS A 32 7.76 -18.81 -6.05
C HIS A 32 8.50 -18.12 -4.89
N GLU A 33 8.30 -18.58 -3.65
CA GLU A 33 9.05 -18.05 -2.49
C GLU A 33 10.53 -18.46 -2.47
N GLY A 34 10.93 -19.51 -3.19
CA GLY A 34 12.26 -20.13 -3.10
C GLY A 34 13.39 -19.40 -3.85
N GLY A 35 13.05 -18.52 -4.79
CA GLY A 35 13.98 -17.78 -5.66
C GLY A 35 14.37 -16.40 -5.12
N THR A 36 14.10 -15.34 -5.90
CA THR A 36 14.55 -13.96 -5.60
C THR A 36 14.09 -13.45 -4.23
N SER A 37 12.84 -13.74 -3.85
CA SER A 37 12.31 -13.42 -2.52
C SER A 37 13.23 -13.94 -1.41
N ARG A 38 13.65 -15.22 -1.49
CA ARG A 38 14.57 -15.86 -0.56
C ARG A 38 15.98 -15.27 -0.63
N ALA A 39 16.50 -15.03 -1.83
CA ALA A 39 17.82 -14.44 -2.01
C ALA A 39 17.92 -13.03 -1.40
N LEU A 40 16.90 -12.19 -1.60
CA LEU A 40 16.79 -10.87 -0.96
C LEU A 40 16.58 -10.97 0.56
N LYS A 41 15.74 -11.90 1.03
CA LYS A 41 15.60 -12.19 2.47
C LYS A 41 16.95 -12.57 3.11
N ARG A 42 17.79 -13.37 2.44
CA ARG A 42 19.15 -13.71 2.90
C ARG A 42 20.10 -12.51 2.89
N LEU A 43 20.13 -11.75 1.80
CA LEU A 43 20.98 -10.57 1.63
C LEU A 43 20.68 -9.52 2.71
N LEU A 44 19.40 -9.32 3.02
CA LEU A 44 18.91 -8.44 4.08
C LEU A 44 18.94 -9.09 5.48
N GLY A 45 19.54 -10.27 5.63
CA GLY A 45 19.74 -10.94 6.92
C GLY A 45 18.50 -11.55 7.58
N PHE A 46 17.33 -11.54 6.91
CA PHE A 46 16.07 -12.14 7.40
C PHE A 46 16.10 -13.68 7.47
N GLU A 47 17.06 -14.38 6.85
CA GLU A 47 17.16 -15.86 6.87
C GLU A 47 18.56 -16.36 7.29
N GLN A 48 18.61 -17.40 8.14
CA GLN A 48 19.71 -18.39 8.19
C GLN A 48 19.10 -19.78 8.49
N LEU A 49 19.82 -20.84 8.10
CA LEU A 49 19.39 -22.24 8.16
C LEU A 49 20.08 -23.02 9.29
N PRO A 50 19.36 -23.88 10.03
CA PRO A 50 19.90 -25.05 10.72
C PRO A 50 19.69 -26.35 9.90
N PRO A 51 20.47 -27.42 10.14
CA PRO A 51 20.24 -28.74 9.54
C PRO A 51 19.19 -29.55 10.31
N GLU A 52 18.37 -30.32 9.57
CA GLU A 52 17.55 -31.49 10.00
C GLU A 52 16.73 -31.29 11.30
N THR A 53 15.40 -31.10 11.30
CA THR A 53 14.32 -31.42 10.35
C THR A 53 13.09 -30.56 10.73
N ILE A 54 12.21 -30.20 9.79
CA ILE A 54 10.90 -29.56 10.09
C ILE A 54 9.80 -30.35 9.32
N ASP A 55 8.53 -30.15 9.67
CA ASP A 55 7.40 -30.88 9.10
C ASP A 55 6.07 -30.09 9.18
N PRO A 56 5.11 -30.25 8.23
CA PRO A 56 4.33 -29.10 7.80
C PRO A 56 2.83 -29.35 7.51
N ASP A 57 1.98 -28.53 8.17
CA ASP A 57 0.83 -27.90 7.48
C ASP A 57 1.28 -26.62 6.72
N ASN A 58 2.53 -26.63 6.26
CA ASN A 58 3.29 -25.68 5.44
C ASN A 58 3.76 -24.35 6.07
N ASP A 59 4.18 -24.39 7.34
CA ASP A 59 5.06 -23.38 7.96
C ASP A 59 6.56 -23.53 7.57
N GLU A 60 6.92 -24.46 6.67
CA GLU A 60 8.33 -24.87 6.44
C GLU A 60 9.23 -23.90 5.64
N VAL A 61 8.68 -22.81 5.08
CA VAL A 61 9.49 -21.78 4.39
C VAL A 61 9.81 -20.58 5.31
N LEU A 62 9.04 -20.35 6.38
CA LEU A 62 9.07 -19.07 7.10
C LEU A 62 9.21 -19.16 8.62
N SER A 63 10.46 -18.89 9.04
CA SER A 63 10.82 -18.06 10.21
C SER A 63 11.01 -18.71 11.58
N ARG A 64 12.29 -19.01 11.89
CA ARG A 64 12.90 -19.00 13.23
C ARG A 64 14.40 -18.65 13.06
N VAL A 65 15.18 -17.91 13.88
CA VAL A 65 15.04 -16.75 14.83
C VAL A 65 16.51 -16.34 15.11
N LEU A 66 17.05 -15.12 14.96
CA LEU A 66 16.63 -13.73 14.70
C LEU A 66 17.84 -12.97 14.03
N PHE A 67 17.71 -12.36 12.84
CA PHE A 67 18.63 -11.50 12.04
C PHE A 67 20.14 -11.87 11.99
N LYS A 68 20.64 -12.23 10.80
CA LYS A 68 21.79 -13.17 10.65
C LYS A 68 21.57 -14.49 11.44
N LYS A 69 20.33 -14.80 11.83
CA LYS A 69 19.87 -16.08 12.41
C LYS A 69 18.40 -16.44 12.06
N GLY A 70 17.68 -15.62 11.26
CA GLY A 70 16.28 -15.87 10.83
C GLY A 70 15.29 -14.72 11.12
N MET A 71 14.01 -14.86 10.75
CA MET A 71 12.97 -13.83 10.98
C MET A 71 12.22 -14.10 12.31
N PRO A 72 11.79 -13.06 13.07
CA PRO A 72 11.01 -13.26 14.29
C PRO A 72 9.54 -13.59 14.00
N THR A 73 8.97 -14.55 14.76
CA THR A 73 7.61 -15.08 14.57
C THR A 73 6.50 -14.03 14.67
N ALA A 74 6.71 -12.94 15.43
CA ALA A 74 5.74 -11.83 15.49
C ALA A 74 5.62 -11.11 14.13
N ILE A 75 6.75 -10.81 13.48
CA ILE A 75 6.79 -10.22 12.13
C ILE A 75 6.09 -11.17 11.14
N TYR A 76 6.45 -12.46 11.16
CA TYR A 76 5.83 -13.45 10.28
C TYR A 76 4.31 -13.50 10.41
N ARG A 77 3.76 -13.52 11.63
CA ARG A 77 2.31 -13.50 11.86
C ARG A 77 1.63 -12.23 11.35
N HIS A 78 2.29 -11.07 11.44
CA HIS A 78 1.78 -9.83 10.84
C HIS A 78 1.79 -9.88 9.31
N VAL A 79 2.86 -10.41 8.71
CA VAL A 79 2.99 -10.59 7.24
C VAL A 79 1.95 -11.59 6.72
N GLN A 80 1.83 -12.77 7.34
CA GLN A 80 0.87 -13.81 6.96
C GLN A 80 -0.59 -13.30 7.06
N ARG A 81 -0.95 -12.62 8.15
CA ARG A 81 -2.28 -12.01 8.29
C ARG A 81 -2.51 -10.92 7.24
N ALA A 82 -1.49 -10.14 6.91
CA ALA A 82 -1.59 -9.06 5.93
C ALA A 82 -1.77 -9.57 4.50
N ASP A 83 -1.03 -10.60 4.07
CA ASP A 83 -1.29 -11.31 2.80
C ASP A 83 -2.73 -11.82 2.76
N TRP A 84 -3.18 -12.56 3.78
CA TRP A 84 -4.56 -13.07 3.81
C TRP A 84 -5.61 -11.97 3.65
N TRP A 85 -5.43 -10.81 4.31
CA TRP A 85 -6.37 -9.69 4.22
C TRP A 85 -6.25 -8.94 2.89
N ALA A 86 -5.04 -8.73 2.37
CA ALA A 86 -4.81 -8.09 1.08
C ALA A 86 -5.38 -8.95 -0.05
N ALA A 87 -4.98 -10.22 -0.14
CA ALA A 87 -5.48 -11.17 -1.14
C ALA A 87 -7.00 -11.31 -1.13
N ALA A 88 -7.65 -11.21 0.04
CA ALA A 88 -9.11 -11.28 0.15
C ALA A 88 -9.83 -9.94 -0.16
N ALA A 89 -9.11 -8.82 -0.14
CA ALA A 89 -9.59 -7.52 -0.62
C ALA A 89 -9.38 -7.37 -2.15
N ASP A 90 -8.26 -7.92 -2.66
CA ASP A 90 -7.90 -7.90 -4.07
C ASP A 90 -8.83 -8.80 -4.93
N ARG A 91 -9.21 -9.97 -4.41
CA ARG A 91 -9.85 -11.02 -5.21
C ARG A 91 -10.72 -12.01 -4.40
N PRO A 92 -11.65 -12.73 -5.06
CA PRO A 92 -12.33 -13.86 -4.46
C PRO A 92 -11.35 -14.96 -4.03
N GLN A 93 -11.71 -15.69 -2.97
CA GLN A 93 -10.97 -16.87 -2.55
C GLN A 93 -11.28 -18.08 -3.45
N TRP A 94 -10.28 -18.93 -3.66
CA TRP A 94 -10.34 -20.09 -4.55
C TRP A 94 -10.60 -21.40 -3.81
N PRO A 95 -11.09 -22.45 -4.50
CA PRO A 95 -11.35 -23.74 -3.88
C PRO A 95 -10.04 -24.45 -3.55
N MET A 96 -9.91 -24.81 -2.27
CA MET A 96 -8.75 -25.48 -1.71
C MET A 96 -9.15 -26.90 -1.34
N GLN A 97 -8.42 -27.87 -1.86
CA GLN A 97 -8.64 -29.30 -1.63
C GLN A 97 -7.62 -29.82 -0.62
N GLU A 98 -8.06 -30.62 0.35
CA GLU A 98 -7.14 -31.39 1.19
C GLU A 98 -6.34 -32.38 0.33
N ILE A 99 -5.02 -32.30 0.39
CA ILE A 99 -4.10 -33.25 -0.23
C ILE A 99 -3.17 -33.86 0.82
N PRO A 100 -2.86 -35.17 0.75
CA PRO A 100 -1.78 -35.75 1.53
C PRO A 100 -0.44 -35.24 1.00
N VAL A 101 0.48 -34.93 1.91
CA VAL A 101 1.87 -34.58 1.61
C VAL A 101 2.77 -35.41 2.53
N THR A 102 3.76 -36.09 1.95
CA THR A 102 4.74 -36.88 2.71
C THR A 102 5.96 -36.04 3.02
N THR A 103 6.27 -35.95 4.31
CA THR A 103 7.25 -35.04 4.89
C THR A 103 8.15 -35.79 5.89
N GLN A 104 9.16 -35.13 6.47
CA GLN A 104 10.25 -35.79 7.21
C GLN A 104 9.80 -36.52 8.50
N THR A 105 8.59 -36.26 9.00
CA THR A 105 7.98 -36.87 10.19
C THR A 105 6.71 -37.69 9.90
N GLY A 106 6.19 -37.72 8.67
CA GLY A 106 5.04 -38.56 8.32
C GLY A 106 4.26 -38.13 7.07
N GLU A 107 3.00 -38.52 7.03
CA GLU A 107 2.02 -38.08 6.04
C GLU A 107 1.10 -37.04 6.70
N GLN A 108 1.17 -35.78 6.25
CA GLN A 108 0.32 -34.68 6.73
C GLN A 108 -0.72 -34.29 5.67
N LYS A 109 -1.73 -33.50 6.06
CA LYS A 109 -2.84 -33.06 5.20
C LYS A 109 -2.81 -31.55 5.01
N THR A 110 -2.21 -31.08 3.92
CA THR A 110 -2.22 -29.65 3.59
C THR A 110 -3.38 -29.30 2.64
N LEU A 111 -3.67 -28.00 2.52
CA LEU A 111 -4.65 -27.48 1.55
C LEU A 111 -3.92 -26.96 0.31
N ALA A 112 -4.30 -27.44 -0.87
CA ALA A 112 -3.78 -26.95 -2.15
C ALA A 112 -4.92 -26.48 -3.06
N VAL A 113 -4.64 -25.51 -3.95
CA VAL A 113 -5.60 -25.09 -4.97
C VAL A 113 -6.04 -26.31 -5.79
N ALA A 114 -7.35 -26.53 -5.87
CA ALA A 114 -7.94 -27.68 -6.55
C ALA A 114 -7.41 -27.75 -8.00
N PRO A 115 -7.01 -28.93 -8.52
CA PRO A 115 -6.26 -29.02 -9.79
C PRO A 115 -6.93 -28.35 -11.00
N TRP A 116 -8.27 -28.39 -11.07
CA TRP A 116 -9.07 -27.76 -12.13
C TRP A 116 -9.15 -26.22 -12.04
N ALA A 117 -8.83 -25.64 -10.88
CA ALA A 117 -8.80 -24.20 -10.63
C ALA A 117 -7.37 -23.60 -10.76
N ARG A 118 -6.38 -24.40 -11.18
CA ARG A 118 -5.00 -23.95 -11.39
C ARG A 118 -4.86 -23.33 -12.78
N VAL A 119 -4.18 -22.19 -12.85
CA VAL A 119 -3.87 -21.48 -14.11
C VAL A 119 -2.36 -21.48 -14.33
N ASP A 120 -1.92 -22.19 -15.37
CA ASP A 120 -0.57 -22.08 -15.93
C ASP A 120 -0.54 -20.83 -16.83
N TRP A 121 -0.24 -19.69 -16.21
CA TRP A 121 -0.32 -18.38 -16.86
C TRP A 121 0.75 -18.21 -17.93
N ALA A 122 1.94 -18.79 -17.76
CA ALA A 122 2.98 -18.71 -18.78
C ALA A 122 2.52 -19.34 -20.12
N ARG A 123 1.64 -20.34 -20.10
CA ARG A 123 1.06 -20.93 -21.33
C ARG A 123 -0.10 -20.12 -21.93
N ARG A 124 -0.83 -19.34 -21.13
CA ARG A 124 -1.95 -18.49 -21.55
C ARG A 124 -1.95 -17.17 -20.76
N PRO A 125 -0.99 -16.28 -21.04
CA PRO A 125 -0.77 -15.08 -20.26
C PRO A 125 -1.77 -14.00 -20.70
N VAL A 126 -2.89 -13.94 -19.99
CA VAL A 126 -3.91 -12.90 -20.17
C VAL A 126 -3.81 -11.88 -19.04
N LEU A 127 -3.91 -10.60 -19.38
CA LEU A 127 -4.20 -9.51 -18.45
C LEU A 127 -5.64 -9.03 -18.67
N ILE A 128 -6.32 -8.60 -17.61
CA ILE A 128 -7.70 -8.11 -17.66
C ILE A 128 -7.74 -6.68 -17.14
N HIS A 129 -8.23 -5.73 -17.91
CA HIS A 129 -8.33 -4.35 -17.44
C HIS A 129 -9.46 -4.21 -16.39
N PRO A 130 -9.19 -3.79 -15.13
CA PRO A 130 -10.11 -3.95 -14.00
C PRO A 130 -11.44 -3.18 -14.13
N LEU A 131 -11.49 -2.12 -14.93
CA LEU A 131 -12.72 -1.32 -15.11
C LEU A 131 -13.54 -1.71 -16.36
N THR A 132 -12.88 -2.20 -17.42
CA THR A 132 -13.55 -2.50 -18.71
C THR A 132 -13.77 -4.00 -18.91
N ALA A 133 -13.12 -4.85 -18.10
CA ALA A 133 -12.97 -6.28 -18.30
C ALA A 133 -12.37 -6.67 -19.67
N GLU A 134 -11.68 -5.73 -20.34
CA GLU A 134 -11.01 -5.99 -21.61
C GLU A 134 -9.79 -6.89 -21.41
N THR A 135 -9.69 -7.94 -22.22
CA THR A 135 -8.63 -8.96 -22.12
C THR A 135 -7.49 -8.65 -23.08
N CYS A 136 -6.26 -8.55 -22.57
CA CYS A 136 -5.04 -8.51 -23.36
C CYS A 136 -4.37 -9.88 -23.33
N ASP A 137 -4.38 -10.59 -24.45
CA ASP A 137 -3.68 -11.88 -24.62
C ASP A 137 -2.24 -11.62 -25.07
N LEU A 138 -1.26 -12.09 -24.29
CA LEU A 138 0.17 -11.92 -24.53
C LEU A 138 0.78 -13.12 -25.29
N GLY A 139 -0.04 -14.06 -25.77
CA GLY A 139 0.37 -15.20 -26.59
C GLY A 139 0.90 -16.37 -25.76
N SER A 140 2.23 -16.49 -25.63
CA SER A 140 2.86 -17.50 -24.78
C SER A 140 4.17 -16.98 -24.21
N LEU A 141 4.37 -17.22 -22.92
CA LEU A 141 5.59 -16.96 -22.16
C LEU A 141 6.20 -18.26 -21.62
N ALA A 142 5.75 -19.43 -22.12
CA ALA A 142 6.19 -20.74 -21.66
C ALA A 142 7.69 -21.01 -21.91
N ASP A 143 8.25 -20.38 -22.94
CA ASP A 143 9.66 -20.51 -23.34
C ASP A 143 10.58 -19.50 -22.63
N THR A 144 10.06 -18.66 -21.73
CA THR A 144 10.87 -17.70 -20.96
C THR A 144 11.83 -18.42 -20.00
N GLU A 145 13.11 -18.05 -19.99
CA GLU A 145 14.09 -18.65 -19.07
C GLU A 145 13.88 -18.15 -17.64
N ILE A 146 13.34 -19.03 -16.79
CA ILE A 146 12.94 -18.72 -15.41
C ILE A 146 14.13 -18.23 -14.57
N GLU A 147 15.28 -18.89 -14.70
CA GLU A 147 16.47 -18.51 -13.95
C GLU A 147 17.06 -17.17 -14.43
N ALA A 148 16.94 -16.84 -15.73
CA ALA A 148 17.31 -15.52 -16.23
C ALA A 148 16.38 -14.42 -15.69
N ILE A 149 15.07 -14.68 -15.60
CA ILE A 149 14.10 -13.75 -15.00
C ILE A 149 14.37 -13.55 -13.49
N LYS A 150 14.60 -14.64 -12.74
CA LYS A 150 14.96 -14.56 -11.31
C LYS A 150 16.27 -13.80 -11.10
N GLN A 151 17.31 -14.12 -11.89
CA GLN A 151 18.59 -13.44 -11.79
C GLN A 151 18.43 -11.94 -12.09
N ARG A 152 17.68 -11.57 -13.15
CA ARG A 152 17.36 -10.17 -13.46
C ARG A 152 16.59 -9.46 -12.33
N SER A 153 15.61 -10.13 -11.74
CA SER A 153 14.85 -9.63 -10.60
C SER A 153 15.76 -9.38 -9.39
N PHE A 154 16.61 -10.36 -9.05
CA PHE A 154 17.59 -10.25 -7.98
C PHE A 154 18.60 -9.13 -8.24
N ASP A 155 19.16 -9.03 -9.45
CA ASP A 155 20.14 -8.02 -9.84
C ASP A 155 19.56 -6.61 -9.71
N HIS A 156 18.32 -6.39 -10.16
CA HIS A 156 17.62 -5.11 -10.00
C HIS A 156 17.49 -4.68 -8.53
N PHE A 157 16.98 -5.55 -7.66
CA PHE A 157 16.87 -5.24 -6.24
C PHE A 157 18.23 -5.15 -5.53
N SER A 158 19.24 -5.90 -6.01
CA SER A 158 20.62 -5.83 -5.55
C SER A 158 21.23 -4.46 -5.88
N GLU A 159 21.13 -4.00 -7.13
CA GLU A 159 21.58 -2.67 -7.59
C GLU A 159 20.92 -1.53 -6.80
N LEU A 160 19.62 -1.63 -6.49
CA LEU A 160 18.94 -0.68 -5.61
C LEU A 160 19.57 -0.62 -4.21
N LEU A 161 20.01 -1.76 -3.65
CA LEU A 161 20.73 -1.79 -2.37
C LEU A 161 22.18 -1.28 -2.49
N VAL A 162 22.85 -1.47 -3.62
CA VAL A 162 24.19 -0.88 -3.90
C VAL A 162 24.09 0.64 -3.90
N LYS A 163 23.15 1.20 -4.68
CA LYS A 163 22.92 2.66 -4.75
C LYS A 163 22.59 3.26 -3.40
N LEU A 164 21.93 2.50 -2.52
CA LEU A 164 21.62 2.91 -1.14
C LEU A 164 22.79 2.78 -0.15
N CYS A 165 23.93 2.23 -0.58
CA CYS A 165 25.04 1.81 0.28
C CYS A 165 24.62 0.85 1.42
N ALA A 166 23.60 0.01 1.18
CA ALA A 166 22.94 -0.78 2.22
C ALA A 166 23.39 -2.24 2.31
N GLN A 167 24.13 -2.77 1.32
CA GLN A 167 24.49 -4.19 1.25
C GLN A 167 25.43 -4.63 2.39
N ASP A 168 26.39 -3.80 2.76
CA ASP A 168 27.42 -4.10 3.78
C ASP A 168 27.21 -3.36 5.11
N ALA A 169 26.07 -2.67 5.28
CA ALA A 169 25.80 -1.89 6.49
C ALA A 169 25.57 -2.80 7.70
N GLU A 170 26.31 -2.60 8.80
CA GLU A 170 26.11 -3.37 10.05
C GLU A 170 24.71 -3.16 10.63
N ASN A 171 24.14 -1.97 10.46
CA ASN A 171 22.76 -1.61 10.78
C ASN A 171 22.15 -0.88 9.58
N PRO A 172 21.47 -1.58 8.66
CA PRO A 172 20.86 -0.95 7.49
C PRO A 172 19.62 -0.12 7.87
N ASP A 173 19.41 0.99 7.16
CA ASP A 173 18.19 1.80 7.29
C ASP A 173 17.01 1.10 6.58
N TRP A 174 16.28 0.29 7.35
CA TRP A 174 15.13 -0.47 6.88
C TRP A 174 14.05 0.41 6.22
N ARG A 175 13.89 1.65 6.68
CA ARG A 175 12.92 2.60 6.14
C ARG A 175 13.36 3.03 4.75
N LYS A 176 14.62 3.41 4.55
CA LYS A 176 15.15 3.75 3.22
C LYS A 176 15.12 2.57 2.25
N ILE A 177 15.44 1.35 2.70
CA ILE A 177 15.35 0.15 1.86
C ILE A 177 13.91 -0.08 1.39
N LEU A 178 12.95 -0.08 2.32
CA LEU A 178 11.53 -0.22 2.00
C LEU A 178 11.07 0.85 1.01
N LEU A 179 11.39 2.12 1.26
CA LEU A 179 10.96 3.24 0.40
C LEU A 179 11.58 3.16 -1.00
N THR A 180 12.83 2.69 -1.11
CA THR A 180 13.51 2.46 -2.39
C THR A 180 12.87 1.30 -3.15
N PHE A 181 12.61 0.17 -2.50
CA PHE A 181 11.91 -0.98 -3.10
C PHE A 181 10.45 -0.65 -3.42
N TRP A 182 9.82 0.28 -2.69
CA TRP A 182 8.49 0.78 -2.99
C TRP A 182 8.47 1.68 -4.22
N ARG A 183 9.45 2.58 -4.36
CA ARG A 183 9.49 3.56 -5.43
C ARG A 183 10.00 2.97 -6.76
N PHE A 184 11.05 2.15 -6.71
CA PHE A 184 11.82 1.72 -7.89
C PHE A 184 11.73 0.22 -8.18
N GLY A 185 11.12 -0.60 -7.31
CA GLY A 185 10.86 -2.02 -7.59
C GLY A 185 10.17 -2.26 -8.95
N PRO A 186 9.09 -1.52 -9.28
CA PRO A 186 8.42 -1.63 -10.59
C PRO A 186 9.21 -1.03 -11.76
N GLU A 187 10.27 -0.25 -11.55
CA GLU A 187 11.03 0.40 -12.62
C GLU A 187 12.27 -0.44 -12.96
N LEU A 188 12.06 -1.59 -13.59
CA LEU A 188 13.12 -2.57 -13.88
C LEU A 188 14.29 -1.92 -14.63
N ALA A 189 15.49 -1.99 -14.06
CA ALA A 189 16.67 -1.42 -14.66
C ALA A 189 16.92 -1.98 -16.08
N LYS A 190 17.37 -1.08 -16.98
CA LYS A 190 17.84 -1.47 -18.31
C LYS A 190 19.22 -2.11 -18.15
N ALA A 191 19.30 -3.41 -18.41
CA ALA A 191 20.50 -4.21 -18.19
C ALA A 191 21.06 -4.74 -19.51
N GLY A 192 22.29 -5.28 -19.50
CA GLY A 192 22.86 -5.95 -20.68
C GLY A 192 22.01 -7.12 -21.20
N ALA A 193 21.17 -7.70 -20.33
CA ALA A 193 20.17 -8.72 -20.67
C ALA A 193 19.05 -8.21 -21.62
N ASP A 194 18.88 -6.89 -21.80
CA ASP A 194 17.97 -6.30 -22.80
C ASP A 194 18.50 -6.41 -24.24
N THR A 195 19.44 -7.32 -24.51
CA THR A 195 19.94 -7.61 -25.86
C THR A 195 19.20 -8.78 -26.53
N GLU A 196 18.51 -9.63 -25.77
CA GLU A 196 17.72 -10.77 -26.29
C GLU A 196 16.21 -10.59 -25.99
N ASP A 197 15.35 -10.81 -26.99
CA ASP A 197 13.94 -10.37 -26.93
C ASP A 197 13.11 -11.06 -25.84
N PHE A 198 13.35 -12.34 -25.54
CA PHE A 198 12.57 -13.11 -24.56
C PHE A 198 12.84 -12.73 -23.09
N HIS A 199 13.87 -11.93 -22.82
CA HIS A 199 14.22 -11.45 -21.48
C HIS A 199 13.78 -10.01 -21.21
N LYS A 200 13.27 -9.31 -22.23
CA LYS A 200 12.75 -7.93 -22.13
C LYS A 200 11.33 -7.93 -21.55
N LEU A 201 11.22 -8.10 -20.24
CA LEU A 201 9.93 -7.92 -19.56
C LEU A 201 9.38 -6.51 -19.79
N GLY A 202 10.22 -5.47 -19.76
CA GLY A 202 9.82 -4.10 -20.09
C GLY A 202 8.56 -3.66 -19.33
N ALA A 203 7.58 -3.10 -20.04
CA ALA A 203 6.30 -2.70 -19.47
C ALA A 203 5.47 -3.86 -18.88
N LEU A 204 5.73 -5.12 -19.24
CA LEU A 204 5.05 -6.26 -18.62
C LEU A 204 5.46 -6.44 -17.14
N TRP A 205 6.67 -6.03 -16.76
CA TRP A 205 7.14 -6.11 -15.36
C TRP A 205 6.25 -5.32 -14.39
N GLU A 206 5.80 -4.13 -14.79
CA GLU A 206 4.86 -3.28 -14.05
C GLU A 206 3.46 -3.91 -13.95
N LEU A 207 3.13 -4.83 -14.86
CA LEU A 207 1.79 -5.39 -15.07
C LEU A 207 1.70 -6.89 -14.75
N LEU A 208 2.76 -7.53 -14.25
CA LEU A 208 2.71 -8.94 -13.86
C LEU A 208 1.65 -9.13 -12.76
N PRO A 209 0.68 -10.05 -12.95
CA PRO A 209 -0.47 -10.14 -12.05
C PRO A 209 -0.07 -10.75 -10.69
N ALA A 210 -0.65 -10.25 -9.60
CA ALA A 210 -0.45 -10.85 -8.29
C ALA A 210 -1.05 -12.26 -8.20
N ASP A 211 -2.20 -12.46 -8.86
CA ASP A 211 -2.87 -13.75 -9.00
C ASP A 211 -3.18 -14.04 -10.47
N THR A 212 -2.63 -15.12 -10.97
CA THR A 212 -2.81 -15.56 -12.36
C THR A 212 -4.25 -15.96 -12.73
N ARG A 213 -5.12 -16.16 -11.73
CA ARG A 213 -6.54 -16.48 -11.91
C ARG A 213 -7.43 -15.24 -11.94
N VAL A 214 -6.95 -14.11 -11.42
CA VAL A 214 -7.60 -12.79 -11.48
C VAL A 214 -6.55 -11.75 -11.88
N PRO A 215 -6.09 -11.74 -13.15
CA PRO A 215 -4.96 -10.94 -13.58
C PRO A 215 -5.37 -9.50 -13.92
N ASP A 216 -6.04 -8.82 -12.97
CA ASP A 216 -6.56 -7.45 -13.10
C ASP A 216 -5.88 -6.41 -12.18
N HIS A 217 -5.02 -6.88 -11.28
CA HIS A 217 -4.15 -6.10 -10.41
C HIS A 217 -2.72 -6.65 -10.48
N SER A 218 -1.74 -5.74 -10.44
CA SER A 218 -0.33 -6.12 -10.48
C SER A 218 0.15 -6.67 -9.13
N ILE A 219 1.23 -7.45 -9.16
CA ILE A 219 1.94 -7.88 -7.96
C ILE A 219 2.34 -6.69 -7.07
N TRP A 220 2.65 -5.53 -7.66
CA TRP A 220 3.01 -4.31 -6.94
C TRP A 220 1.85 -3.75 -6.10
N ASP A 221 0.62 -3.92 -6.58
CA ASP A 221 -0.59 -3.46 -5.90
C ASP A 221 -0.85 -4.31 -4.66
N HIS A 222 -0.75 -5.63 -4.83
CA HIS A 222 -0.86 -6.60 -3.75
C HIS A 222 0.26 -6.41 -2.71
N LEU A 223 1.52 -6.21 -3.14
CA LEU A 223 2.65 -5.94 -2.25
C LEU A 223 2.53 -4.62 -1.49
N ASP A 224 1.96 -3.58 -2.10
CA ASP A 224 1.65 -2.32 -1.44
C ASP A 224 0.58 -2.52 -0.35
N LEU A 225 -0.52 -3.23 -0.67
CA LEU A 225 -1.61 -3.49 0.28
C LEU A 225 -1.19 -4.41 1.44
N SER A 226 -0.44 -5.47 1.16
CA SER A 226 0.16 -6.35 2.16
C SER A 226 1.14 -5.60 3.07
N SER A 227 1.97 -4.70 2.53
CA SER A 227 2.87 -3.85 3.33
C SER A 227 2.12 -2.78 4.14
N ALA A 228 1.00 -2.25 3.63
CA ALA A 228 0.12 -1.33 4.37
C ALA A 228 -0.52 -2.02 5.59
N PHE A 229 -1.15 -3.18 5.40
CA PHE A 229 -1.76 -3.95 6.49
C PHE A 229 -0.72 -4.45 7.50
N ALA A 230 0.40 -5.02 7.04
CA ALA A 230 1.44 -5.52 7.93
C ALA A 230 2.03 -4.41 8.81
N GLY A 231 2.23 -3.21 8.25
CA GLY A 231 2.65 -2.04 9.01
C GLY A 231 1.60 -1.56 10.02
N ALA A 232 0.32 -1.51 9.62
CA ALA A 232 -0.76 -1.14 10.53
C ALA A 232 -0.88 -2.11 11.71
N PHE A 233 -0.76 -3.42 11.47
CA PHE A 233 -0.78 -4.43 12.53
C PHE A 233 0.46 -4.37 13.44
N ALA A 234 1.65 -4.11 12.89
CA ALA A 234 2.88 -4.04 13.68
C ALA A 234 2.95 -2.79 14.59
N ALA A 235 2.34 -1.69 14.18
CA ALA A 235 2.31 -0.43 14.92
C ALA A 235 1.06 -0.26 15.82
N ASP A 236 0.08 -1.17 15.77
CA ASP A 236 -1.06 -1.18 16.69
C ASP A 236 -0.81 -2.14 17.88
N PRO A 237 -1.03 -1.72 19.15
CA PRO A 237 -0.83 -2.58 20.31
C PRO A 237 -1.65 -3.88 20.35
N ASN A 238 -2.78 -3.93 19.62
CA ASN A 238 -3.64 -5.10 19.51
C ASN A 238 -3.58 -5.75 18.12
N GLY A 239 -2.73 -5.24 17.21
CA GLY A 239 -2.72 -5.64 15.81
C GLY A 239 -4.00 -5.25 15.06
N GLU A 240 -4.64 -4.14 15.42
CA GLU A 240 -5.86 -3.65 14.75
C GLU A 240 -5.57 -2.57 13.70
N ALA A 241 -6.27 -2.65 12.56
CA ALA A 241 -6.18 -1.67 11.47
C ALA A 241 -7.48 -0.87 11.32
N ALA A 242 -7.38 0.33 10.75
CA ALA A 242 -8.50 1.18 10.40
C ALA A 242 -8.29 1.82 9.02
N LEU A 243 -9.39 2.12 8.32
CA LEU A 243 -9.36 3.08 7.22
C LEU A 243 -9.49 4.49 7.78
N LEU A 244 -8.49 5.34 7.53
CA LEU A 244 -8.53 6.77 7.77
C LEU A 244 -8.82 7.48 6.45
N ALA A 245 -10.02 8.05 6.32
CA ALA A 245 -10.39 8.91 5.21
C ALA A 245 -10.22 10.38 5.62
N LEU A 246 -9.50 11.17 4.83
CA LEU A 246 -9.24 12.59 5.08
C LEU A 246 -9.59 13.40 3.83
N SER A 247 -10.05 14.63 4.02
CA SER A 247 -10.29 15.57 2.92
C SER A 247 -10.12 17.02 3.36
N ILE A 248 -9.45 17.80 2.52
CA ILE A 248 -9.24 19.23 2.71
C ILE A 248 -10.20 20.06 1.83
N GLY A 249 -10.49 21.29 2.26
CA GLY A 249 -11.34 22.22 1.52
C GLY A 249 -11.30 23.65 2.05
N PRO A 250 -12.12 24.56 1.49
CA PRO A 250 -12.96 24.35 0.30
C PRO A 250 -12.15 24.34 -1.00
N VAL A 251 -12.56 23.53 -1.99
CA VAL A 251 -11.85 23.40 -3.29
C VAL A 251 -12.45 24.28 -4.37
N GLN A 252 -13.72 24.03 -4.74
CA GLN A 252 -14.35 24.71 -5.88
C GLN A 252 -14.46 26.23 -5.67
N PRO A 253 -14.91 26.75 -4.51
CA PRO A 253 -14.90 28.19 -4.25
C PRO A 253 -13.51 28.83 -4.28
N PHE A 254 -12.46 28.09 -3.90
CA PHE A 254 -11.09 28.58 -3.87
C PHE A 254 -10.52 28.73 -5.30
N ILE A 255 -10.67 27.70 -6.12
CA ILE A 255 -10.24 27.73 -7.54
C ILE A 255 -11.06 28.76 -8.34
N ALA A 256 -12.38 28.83 -8.10
CA ALA A 256 -13.27 29.76 -8.82
C ALA A 256 -13.05 31.25 -8.48
N ALA A 257 -12.25 31.58 -7.47
CA ALA A 257 -11.88 32.96 -7.14
C ALA A 257 -10.80 33.55 -8.07
N ALA A 258 -10.14 32.71 -8.88
CA ALA A 258 -9.12 33.11 -9.84
C ALA A 258 -9.65 34.12 -10.88
N ARG A 259 -8.85 35.15 -11.19
CA ARG A 259 -9.17 36.17 -12.22
C ARG A 259 -8.33 35.99 -13.49
N LYS A 260 -7.19 35.32 -13.39
CA LYS A 260 -6.28 34.96 -14.49
C LYS A 260 -5.99 33.46 -14.51
N MET A 261 -5.40 33.00 -15.61
CA MET A 261 -4.87 31.63 -15.73
C MET A 261 -3.73 31.36 -14.74
N GLU A 262 -2.89 32.37 -14.46
CA GLU A 262 -1.85 32.34 -13.42
C GLU A 262 -2.45 32.06 -12.04
N ASP A 263 -3.49 32.81 -11.63
CA ASP A 263 -4.21 32.62 -10.36
C ASP A 263 -4.85 31.22 -10.28
N PHE A 264 -5.44 30.75 -11.39
CA PHE A 264 -6.09 29.44 -11.47
C PHE A 264 -5.08 28.30 -11.31
N TRP A 265 -3.96 28.37 -12.02
CA TRP A 265 -2.88 27.41 -11.88
C TRP A 265 -2.29 27.43 -10.47
N ALA A 266 -1.96 28.62 -9.94
CA ALA A 266 -1.38 28.75 -8.60
C ALA A 266 -2.33 28.26 -7.50
N GLY A 267 -3.64 28.54 -7.62
CA GLY A 267 -4.66 28.04 -6.69
C GLY A 267 -4.81 26.53 -6.75
N SER A 268 -4.80 25.93 -7.94
CA SER A 268 -4.82 24.47 -8.12
C SER A 268 -3.54 23.81 -7.57
N HIS A 269 -2.38 24.40 -7.84
CA HIS A 269 -1.07 23.87 -7.44
C HIS A 269 -0.92 23.93 -5.91
N LEU A 270 -1.33 25.05 -5.30
CA LEU A 270 -1.38 25.20 -3.85
C LEU A 270 -2.30 24.16 -3.20
N LEU A 271 -3.49 23.88 -3.75
CA LEU A 271 -4.36 22.83 -3.22
C LEU A 271 -3.72 21.42 -3.33
N SER A 272 -3.06 21.12 -4.45
CA SER A 272 -2.28 19.88 -4.62
C SER A 272 -1.12 19.79 -3.62
N ARG A 273 -0.43 20.91 -3.33
CA ARG A 273 0.62 20.97 -2.31
C ARG A 273 0.07 20.83 -0.89
N LEU A 274 -1.07 21.46 -0.58
CA LEU A 274 -1.75 21.29 0.71
C LEU A 274 -2.22 19.85 0.91
N ALA A 275 -2.65 19.16 -0.15
CA ALA A 275 -2.97 17.74 -0.09
C ALA A 275 -1.73 16.90 0.25
N TRP A 276 -0.57 17.19 -0.35
CA TRP A 276 0.70 16.57 0.04
C TRP A 276 1.05 16.83 1.51
N GLU A 277 1.02 18.09 1.95
CA GLU A 277 1.33 18.46 3.34
C GLU A 277 0.38 17.81 4.36
N ALA A 278 -0.86 17.54 3.97
CA ALA A 278 -1.82 16.78 4.77
C ALA A 278 -1.55 15.26 4.77
N MET A 279 -1.02 14.68 3.69
CA MET A 279 -0.68 13.25 3.62
C MET A 279 0.70 12.91 4.19
N ARG A 280 1.64 13.88 4.20
CA ARG A 280 3.04 13.64 4.58
C ARG A 280 3.19 13.01 5.97
N PRO A 281 2.47 13.41 7.04
CA PRO A 281 2.64 12.79 8.36
C PRO A 281 2.32 11.28 8.38
N VAL A 282 1.34 10.84 7.58
CA VAL A 282 1.04 9.39 7.42
C VAL A 282 2.17 8.70 6.65
N CYS A 283 2.70 9.33 5.60
CA CYS A 283 3.84 8.80 4.83
C CYS A 283 5.12 8.72 5.68
N GLU A 284 5.32 9.68 6.59
CA GLU A 284 6.43 9.74 7.53
C GLU A 284 6.33 8.65 8.60
N ALA A 285 5.14 8.44 9.17
CA ALA A 285 4.91 7.47 10.23
C ALA A 285 4.78 6.02 9.74
N LEU A 286 4.18 5.79 8.56
CA LEU A 286 3.75 4.45 8.11
C LEU A 286 4.21 4.06 6.70
N GLY A 287 4.84 4.97 5.95
CA GLY A 287 5.19 4.78 4.54
C GLY A 287 4.10 5.25 3.57
N PRO A 288 4.45 5.62 2.33
CA PRO A 288 3.50 6.12 1.33
C PRO A 288 2.58 5.02 0.78
N ASP A 289 2.95 3.75 0.92
CA ASP A 289 2.12 2.58 0.64
C ASP A 289 0.91 2.46 1.58
N ALA A 290 0.96 3.10 2.76
CA ALA A 290 -0.19 3.20 3.65
C ALA A 290 -1.34 4.05 3.04
N ILE A 291 -1.06 4.91 2.04
CA ILE A 291 -2.07 5.69 1.32
C ILE A 291 -2.62 4.85 0.15
N LEU A 292 -3.85 4.35 0.29
CA LEU A 292 -4.55 3.60 -0.75
C LEU A 292 -5.03 4.50 -1.89
N PHE A 293 -5.44 5.72 -1.55
CA PHE A 293 -5.87 6.75 -2.51
C PHE A 293 -5.38 8.11 -2.03
N PRO A 294 -4.81 8.96 -2.90
CA PRO A 294 -4.35 8.65 -4.27
C PRO A 294 -3.16 7.67 -4.28
N ARG A 295 -2.88 7.05 -5.43
CA ARG A 295 -1.61 6.35 -5.67
C ARG A 295 -0.46 7.36 -5.55
N LEU A 296 0.52 7.14 -4.68
CA LEU A 296 1.63 8.07 -4.46
C LEU A 296 2.91 7.74 -5.26
N ARG A 297 3.06 6.52 -5.79
CA ARG A 297 4.24 6.10 -6.56
C ARG A 297 4.39 6.94 -7.83
N GLY A 298 5.60 7.42 -8.10
CA GLY A 298 5.93 8.19 -9.31
C GLY A 298 5.42 9.63 -9.33
N ILE A 299 4.76 10.12 -8.27
CA ILE A 299 4.35 11.52 -8.18
C ILE A 299 5.57 12.38 -7.82
N PRO A 300 6.00 13.36 -8.65
CA PRO A 300 7.23 14.12 -8.42
C PRO A 300 7.32 14.82 -7.05
N GLN A 301 6.17 15.24 -6.49
CA GLN A 301 6.12 15.83 -5.16
C GLN A 301 6.48 14.83 -4.04
N VAL A 302 6.21 13.54 -4.23
CA VAL A 302 6.58 12.46 -3.31
C VAL A 302 8.05 12.11 -3.50
N ASP A 303 8.53 12.10 -4.75
CA ASP A 303 9.95 11.88 -5.08
C ASP A 303 10.86 12.94 -4.46
N LEU A 304 10.47 14.22 -4.48
CA LEU A 304 11.17 15.28 -3.75
C LEU A 304 11.26 15.01 -2.24
N TRP A 305 10.21 14.46 -1.61
CA TRP A 305 10.27 14.11 -0.19
C TRP A 305 11.18 12.90 0.06
N LEU A 306 11.16 11.91 -0.83
CA LEU A 306 12.07 10.77 -0.77
C LEU A 306 13.54 11.21 -0.89
N ARG A 307 13.86 12.10 -1.83
CA ARG A 307 15.21 12.65 -2.01
C ARG A 307 15.60 13.58 -0.86
N ASP A 308 14.82 14.65 -0.62
CA ASP A 308 15.25 15.77 0.22
C ASP A 308 15.04 15.53 1.73
N ALA A 309 13.95 14.86 2.12
CA ALA A 309 13.57 14.72 3.53
C ALA A 309 13.88 13.32 4.11
N VAL A 310 13.72 12.28 3.29
CA VAL A 310 14.16 10.91 3.66
C VAL A 310 15.66 10.73 3.36
N GLY A 311 16.24 11.49 2.43
CA GLY A 311 17.65 11.37 2.07
C GLY A 311 17.93 10.10 1.27
N LEU A 312 17.12 9.80 0.25
CA LEU A 312 17.45 8.83 -0.78
C LEU A 312 18.44 9.45 -1.81
N PRO A 313 19.46 8.72 -2.28
CA PRO A 313 20.46 9.25 -3.22
C PRO A 313 19.89 9.82 -4.53
N ASP A 314 20.44 10.95 -4.98
CA ASP A 314 20.07 11.63 -6.23
C ASP A 314 20.13 10.72 -7.47
N GLU A 315 21.08 9.77 -7.50
CA GLU A 315 21.27 8.82 -8.60
C GLU A 315 20.03 7.95 -8.87
N LEU A 316 19.23 7.66 -7.84
CA LEU A 316 17.98 6.91 -8.00
C LEU A 316 16.94 7.70 -8.83
N PHE A 317 17.02 9.04 -8.83
CA PHE A 317 16.08 9.92 -9.52
C PHE A 317 16.61 10.47 -10.85
N ALA A 318 17.82 10.09 -11.28
CA ALA A 318 18.48 10.64 -12.47
C ALA A 318 17.62 10.49 -13.75
N ASP A 319 16.90 9.37 -13.88
CA ASP A 319 16.00 9.09 -15.00
C ASP A 319 14.55 9.62 -14.82
N CYS A 320 14.24 10.29 -13.71
CA CYS A 320 12.91 10.89 -13.51
C CYS A 320 12.73 12.17 -14.35
N ASP A 321 11.60 12.32 -15.03
CA ASP A 321 11.39 13.46 -15.95
C ASP A 321 11.40 14.83 -15.27
N TRP A 322 11.07 14.89 -13.98
CA TRP A 322 11.15 16.12 -13.18
C TRP A 322 12.59 16.59 -12.92
N MET A 323 13.60 15.74 -13.11
CA MET A 323 15.03 16.12 -13.08
C MET A 323 15.56 16.60 -14.44
N LYS A 324 14.84 16.35 -15.54
CA LYS A 324 15.35 16.56 -16.92
C LYS A 324 14.99 17.91 -17.55
N SER A 325 14.03 18.65 -16.99
CA SER A 325 13.53 19.91 -17.56
C SER A 325 13.42 21.01 -16.51
N SER A 326 13.83 22.24 -16.87
CA SER A 326 13.65 23.45 -16.06
C SER A 326 12.50 24.34 -16.52
N THR A 327 11.68 23.88 -17.47
CA THR A 327 10.52 24.63 -18.00
C THR A 327 9.24 24.33 -17.22
N ASP A 328 8.22 25.16 -17.42
CA ASP A 328 6.86 25.03 -16.87
C ASP A 328 6.17 23.70 -17.24
N ALA A 329 6.70 22.96 -18.23
CA ALA A 329 6.27 21.61 -18.58
C ALA A 329 6.85 20.52 -17.64
N ASN A 330 7.73 20.86 -16.69
CA ASN A 330 8.21 19.95 -15.67
C ASN A 330 7.02 19.47 -14.81
N PRO A 331 6.84 18.15 -14.60
CA PRO A 331 5.67 17.62 -13.90
C PRO A 331 5.59 18.00 -12.40
N LEU A 332 6.60 18.67 -11.83
CA LEU A 332 6.49 19.37 -10.53
C LEU A 332 5.50 20.55 -10.55
N PHE A 333 5.22 21.13 -11.72
CA PHE A 333 4.21 22.18 -11.91
C PHE A 333 2.79 21.60 -12.09
N ALA A 334 2.64 20.28 -12.13
CA ALA A 334 1.34 19.62 -12.28
C ALA A 334 0.62 19.47 -10.93
N SER A 335 -0.67 19.84 -10.90
CA SER A 335 -1.57 19.65 -9.76
C SER A 335 -2.04 18.19 -9.65
N ALA A 336 -1.12 17.26 -9.37
CA ALA A 336 -1.37 15.82 -9.45
C ALA A 336 -2.13 15.23 -8.24
N LEU A 337 -2.19 15.91 -7.09
CA LEU A 337 -2.76 15.35 -5.86
C LEU A 337 -4.18 15.87 -5.57
N PRO A 338 -5.18 14.99 -5.42
CA PRO A 338 -6.55 15.38 -5.06
C PRO A 338 -6.66 15.84 -3.61
N ASN A 339 -7.71 16.61 -3.30
CA ASN A 339 -8.02 17.11 -1.96
C ASN A 339 -8.55 16.04 -0.98
N ARG A 340 -8.35 14.76 -1.29
CA ARG A 340 -8.89 13.62 -0.55
C ARG A 340 -7.86 12.50 -0.52
N SER A 341 -7.72 11.88 0.64
CA SER A 341 -6.95 10.65 0.80
C SER A 341 -7.70 9.59 1.61
N VAL A 342 -7.29 8.34 1.42
CA VAL A 342 -7.74 7.15 2.17
C VAL A 342 -6.50 6.34 2.51
N ALA A 343 -6.32 6.00 3.79
CA ALA A 343 -5.14 5.32 4.29
C ALA A 343 -5.48 4.12 5.18
N VAL A 344 -4.65 3.07 5.17
CA VAL A 344 -4.66 2.02 6.18
C VAL A 344 -3.73 2.46 7.32
N VAL A 345 -4.25 2.53 8.54
CA VAL A 345 -3.50 3.00 9.72
C VAL A 345 -3.72 2.08 10.92
N PRO A 346 -2.81 2.06 11.91
CA PRO A 346 -3.07 1.46 13.22
C PRO A 346 -4.35 2.05 13.83
N ALA A 347 -5.29 1.20 14.26
CA ALA A 347 -6.59 1.66 14.74
C ALA A 347 -6.48 2.59 15.96
N SER A 348 -5.53 2.29 16.87
CA SER A 348 -5.21 3.11 18.04
C SER A 348 -4.61 4.48 17.69
N GLN A 349 -3.96 4.64 16.53
CA GLN A 349 -3.26 5.87 16.13
C GLN A 349 -4.08 6.75 15.17
N ALA A 350 -5.15 6.23 14.58
CA ALA A 350 -5.91 6.90 13.51
C ALA A 350 -6.30 8.36 13.82
N ARG A 351 -6.77 8.63 15.05
CA ARG A 351 -7.10 9.99 15.50
C ARG A 351 -5.86 10.89 15.62
N ALA A 352 -4.80 10.39 16.24
CA ALA A 352 -3.57 11.17 16.45
C ALA A 352 -2.92 11.53 15.11
N LEU A 353 -2.89 10.59 14.16
CA LEU A 353 -2.43 10.83 12.79
C LEU A 353 -3.30 11.90 12.09
N ALA A 354 -4.62 11.83 12.18
CA ALA A 354 -5.51 12.82 11.58
C ALA A 354 -5.35 14.25 12.17
N GLU A 355 -5.14 14.33 13.49
CA GLU A 355 -4.83 15.59 14.18
C GLU A 355 -3.45 16.13 13.76
N GLN A 356 -2.43 15.28 13.61
CA GLN A 356 -1.11 15.64 13.07
C GLN A 356 -1.20 16.12 11.61
N CYS A 357 -1.97 15.45 10.75
CA CYS A 357 -2.23 15.88 9.37
C CYS A 357 -2.83 17.29 9.32
N THR A 358 -3.80 17.56 10.19
CA THR A 358 -4.46 18.87 10.33
C THR A 358 -3.48 19.96 10.80
N GLN A 359 -2.62 19.65 11.76
CA GLN A 359 -1.59 20.56 12.27
C GLN A 359 -0.48 20.81 11.23
N ALA A 360 -0.05 19.78 10.50
CA ALA A 360 1.01 19.87 9.50
C ALA A 360 0.61 20.78 8.34
N VAL A 361 -0.57 20.57 7.74
CA VAL A 361 -1.02 21.37 6.58
C VAL A 361 -1.26 22.84 6.95
N ARG A 362 -1.90 23.12 8.09
CA ARG A 362 -2.13 24.49 8.59
C ARG A 362 -0.83 25.16 9.02
N GLY A 363 0.07 24.41 9.68
CA GLY A 363 1.38 24.91 10.10
C GLY A 363 2.31 25.23 8.93
N TRP A 364 2.28 24.42 7.87
CA TRP A 364 2.99 24.70 6.62
C TRP A 364 2.44 25.95 5.94
N LEU A 365 1.12 26.05 5.76
CA LEU A 365 0.51 27.20 5.11
C LEU A 365 0.74 28.51 5.89
N LYS A 366 0.70 28.46 7.22
CA LYS A 366 1.05 29.62 8.06
C LYS A 366 2.49 30.07 7.82
N ARG A 367 3.48 29.15 7.80
CA ARG A 367 4.89 29.50 7.53
C ARG A 367 5.06 30.12 6.15
N LEU A 368 4.45 29.54 5.12
CA LEU A 368 4.43 30.10 3.78
C LEU A 368 3.79 31.50 3.76
N GLY A 369 2.71 31.73 4.51
CA GLY A 369 2.09 33.04 4.69
C GLY A 369 3.02 34.06 5.35
N ASP A 370 3.70 33.68 6.45
CA ASP A 370 4.69 34.53 7.11
C ASP A 370 5.87 34.87 6.16
N GLU A 371 6.35 33.91 5.36
CA GLU A 371 7.39 34.10 4.34
C GLU A 371 6.94 35.05 3.20
N ILE A 372 5.72 34.86 2.69
CA ILE A 372 5.13 35.73 1.63
C ILE A 372 5.00 37.17 2.12
N VAL A 373 4.46 37.39 3.33
CA VAL A 373 4.34 38.74 3.90
C VAL A 373 5.72 39.40 4.05
N SER A 374 6.71 38.65 4.56
CA SER A 374 8.09 39.14 4.72
C SER A 374 8.68 39.58 3.37
N ARG A 375 8.49 38.78 2.32
CA ARG A 375 8.96 39.07 0.96
C ARG A 375 8.26 40.31 0.36
N LEU A 376 6.96 40.46 0.57
CA LEU A 376 6.19 41.61 0.08
C LEU A 376 6.59 42.92 0.78
N LEU A 377 6.83 42.88 2.10
CA LEU A 377 7.32 44.03 2.86
C LEU A 377 8.72 44.47 2.37
N HIS A 378 9.62 43.51 2.18
CA HIS A 378 10.96 43.76 1.64
C HIS A 378 10.90 44.42 0.24
N GLU A 379 10.10 43.87 -0.68
CA GLU A 379 9.96 44.41 -2.04
C GLU A 379 9.32 45.81 -2.05
N ALA A 380 8.44 46.10 -1.09
CA ALA A 380 7.86 47.43 -0.89
C ALA A 380 8.81 48.44 -0.22
N GLY A 381 10.02 48.03 0.19
CA GLY A 381 10.97 48.87 0.92
C GLY A 381 10.52 49.21 2.35
N LEU A 382 9.67 48.36 2.95
CA LEU A 382 9.12 48.53 4.29
C LEU A 382 9.91 47.72 5.34
N ASP A 383 9.83 48.16 6.59
CA ASP A 383 10.45 47.45 7.72
C ASP A 383 9.71 46.13 7.98
N VAL A 384 10.38 45.02 7.70
CA VAL A 384 9.87 43.65 7.86
C VAL A 384 9.60 43.30 9.33
N GLU A 385 10.40 43.82 10.26
CA GLU A 385 10.27 43.50 11.69
C GLU A 385 9.28 44.46 12.38
N GLY A 386 9.28 45.74 12.00
CA GLY A 386 8.39 46.77 12.55
C GLY A 386 6.95 46.74 12.02
N THR A 387 6.70 46.23 10.81
CA THR A 387 5.38 46.34 10.15
C THR A 387 4.50 45.11 10.40
N GLN A 388 3.84 45.05 11.56
CA GLN A 388 3.08 43.88 12.01
C GLN A 388 1.72 43.66 11.30
N THR A 389 1.03 44.72 10.90
CA THR A 389 -0.38 44.64 10.42
C THR A 389 -0.61 43.66 9.26
N PRO A 390 0.26 43.55 8.23
CA PRO A 390 0.09 42.56 7.17
C PRO A 390 0.19 41.09 7.65
N TYR A 391 0.99 40.81 8.68
CA TYR A 391 1.05 39.48 9.29
C TYR A 391 -0.23 39.17 10.07
N GLU A 392 -0.81 40.16 10.75
CA GLU A 392 -2.09 40.02 11.46
C GLU A 392 -3.22 39.74 10.47
N GLN A 393 -3.32 40.53 9.39
CA GLN A 393 -4.31 40.34 8.32
C GLN A 393 -4.17 38.97 7.64
N MET A 394 -2.95 38.53 7.34
CA MET A 394 -2.70 37.20 6.76
C MET A 394 -3.13 36.08 7.71
N LYS A 395 -2.83 36.19 9.01
CA LYS A 395 -3.25 35.20 10.03
C LYS A 395 -4.78 35.15 10.17
N GLU A 396 -5.46 36.29 10.08
CA GLU A 396 -6.93 36.37 10.08
C GLU A 396 -7.52 35.73 8.83
N GLN A 397 -6.97 36.01 7.65
CA GLN A 397 -7.42 35.43 6.37
C GLN A 397 -7.22 33.90 6.29
N LEU A 398 -6.14 33.39 6.88
CA LEU A 398 -5.88 31.94 6.97
C LEU A 398 -6.60 31.26 8.15
N ALA A 399 -7.35 31.98 8.98
CA ALA A 399 -7.99 31.42 10.16
C ALA A 399 -9.00 30.32 9.77
N GLY A 400 -8.70 29.08 10.18
CA GLY A 400 -9.51 27.91 9.83
C GLY A 400 -9.23 27.28 8.47
N PHE A 401 -8.43 27.91 7.59
CA PHE A 401 -8.06 27.39 6.28
C PHE A 401 -6.73 26.60 6.30
N PRO A 402 -6.61 25.48 5.56
CA PRO A 402 -7.71 24.72 4.98
C PRO A 402 -8.61 24.13 6.08
N GLU A 403 -9.88 23.95 5.73
CA GLU A 403 -10.78 23.05 6.44
C GLU A 403 -10.23 21.63 6.28
N VAL A 404 -10.10 20.88 7.37
CA VAL A 404 -9.63 19.50 7.34
C VAL A 404 -10.67 18.63 8.02
N TYR A 405 -11.26 17.73 7.23
CA TYR A 405 -12.25 16.77 7.69
C TYR A 405 -11.64 15.37 7.64
N TRP A 406 -11.94 14.55 8.64
CA TRP A 406 -11.51 13.17 8.67
C TRP A 406 -12.57 12.25 9.28
N ALA A 407 -12.44 10.96 8.98
CA ALA A 407 -13.20 9.86 9.55
C ALA A 407 -12.29 8.63 9.67
N ALA A 408 -12.43 7.87 10.74
CA ALA A 408 -11.70 6.62 10.95
C ALA A 408 -12.69 5.47 11.20
N VAL A 409 -12.56 4.37 10.45
CA VAL A 409 -13.39 3.18 10.59
C VAL A 409 -12.49 1.97 10.85
N PRO A 410 -12.50 1.38 12.06
CA PRO A 410 -11.64 0.25 12.39
C PRO A 410 -12.21 -1.06 11.86
N PHE A 411 -11.33 -1.94 11.39
CA PHE A 411 -11.70 -3.31 10.98
C PHE A 411 -12.20 -4.15 12.17
N SER A 412 -11.95 -3.77 13.42
CA SER A 412 -12.49 -4.41 14.64
C SER A 412 -14.02 -4.30 14.82
N LEU A 413 -14.72 -3.62 13.89
CA LEU A 413 -16.17 -3.76 13.67
C LEU A 413 -16.55 -5.12 13.06
N ILE A 414 -15.58 -5.85 12.52
CA ILE A 414 -15.66 -7.22 12.02
C ILE A 414 -14.92 -8.09 13.03
N ARG A 415 -15.60 -9.09 13.60
CA ARG A 415 -14.99 -10.01 14.56
C ARG A 415 -14.78 -11.37 13.90
N CYS A 416 -13.56 -11.87 13.91
CA CYS A 416 -13.29 -13.27 13.58
C CYS A 416 -13.63 -14.14 14.80
N ARG A 417 -14.37 -15.24 14.61
CA ARG A 417 -14.53 -16.25 15.66
C ARG A 417 -13.39 -17.26 15.64
N ASP A 418 -12.90 -17.61 14.45
CA ASP A 418 -11.58 -18.22 14.29
C ASP A 418 -10.52 -17.11 14.21
N MET A 419 -9.94 -16.79 15.36
CA MET A 419 -8.85 -15.81 15.46
C MET A 419 -7.53 -16.31 14.85
N ALA A 420 -7.32 -17.62 14.73
CA ALA A 420 -6.08 -18.20 14.23
C ALA A 420 -5.98 -18.10 12.71
N ARG A 421 -7.05 -18.45 11.99
CA ARG A 421 -7.13 -18.33 10.52
C ARG A 421 -7.81 -17.04 10.04
N GLN A 422 -8.29 -16.20 10.96
CA GLN A 422 -9.01 -14.95 10.69
C GLN A 422 -10.34 -15.17 9.92
N ARG A 423 -11.12 -16.18 10.33
CA ARG A 423 -12.35 -16.65 9.65
C ARG A 423 -13.58 -16.59 10.57
N ASP A 424 -14.73 -17.01 10.02
CA ASP A 424 -16.06 -17.04 10.65
C ASP A 424 -16.44 -15.65 11.21
N LEU A 425 -16.84 -14.76 10.29
CA LEU A 425 -17.01 -13.34 10.55
C LEU A 425 -18.35 -13.01 11.20
N ASP A 426 -18.30 -12.42 12.40
CA ASP A 426 -19.39 -11.67 13.00
C ASP A 426 -19.33 -10.20 12.58
N VAL A 427 -20.30 -9.81 11.73
CA VAL A 427 -20.45 -8.47 11.16
C VAL A 427 -21.51 -7.62 11.90
N ALA A 428 -22.04 -8.07 13.04
CA ALA A 428 -23.16 -7.38 13.71
C ALA A 428 -22.82 -5.94 14.13
N ARG A 429 -21.57 -5.69 14.52
CA ARG A 429 -21.08 -4.34 14.86
C ARG A 429 -20.95 -3.44 13.62
N LEU A 430 -20.44 -3.97 12.51
CA LEU A 430 -20.37 -3.26 11.24
C LEU A 430 -21.78 -2.88 10.74
N LEU A 431 -22.73 -3.82 10.77
CA LEU A 431 -24.14 -3.53 10.44
C LEU A 431 -24.75 -2.45 11.33
N GLY A 432 -24.51 -2.52 12.65
CA GLY A 432 -24.96 -1.49 13.59
C GLY A 432 -24.37 -0.11 13.33
N ALA A 433 -23.11 -0.04 12.89
CA ALA A 433 -22.44 1.22 12.52
C ALA A 433 -22.91 1.78 11.16
N MET A 434 -23.25 0.91 10.20
CA MET A 434 -23.78 1.30 8.89
C MET A 434 -25.24 1.73 8.95
N ALA A 435 -26.07 1.09 9.78
CA ALA A 435 -27.52 1.25 9.80
C ALA A 435 -28.05 2.71 9.78
N PRO A 436 -27.50 3.67 10.56
CA PRO A 436 -27.95 5.07 10.53
C PRO A 436 -27.80 5.75 9.17
N PHE A 437 -26.78 5.37 8.38
CA PHE A 437 -26.52 5.94 7.06
C PHE A 437 -27.31 5.29 5.92
N PHE A 438 -28.07 4.23 6.23
CA PHE A 438 -28.94 3.52 5.30
C PHE A 438 -30.44 3.61 5.68
N GLY A 439 -30.77 4.23 6.83
CA GLY A 439 -32.16 4.35 7.29
C GLY A 439 -32.80 3.02 7.70
N VAL A 440 -31.99 2.03 8.10
CA VAL A 440 -32.46 0.70 8.52
C VAL A 440 -32.34 0.52 10.04
N GLU A 441 -33.06 -0.46 10.60
CA GLU A 441 -32.88 -0.86 12.01
C GLU A 441 -31.48 -1.44 12.23
N SER A 442 -30.93 -1.24 13.43
CA SER A 442 -29.61 -1.78 13.80
C SER A 442 -29.55 -3.30 13.63
N GLY A 443 -28.50 -3.80 12.96
CA GLY A 443 -28.32 -5.22 12.67
C GLY A 443 -29.08 -5.74 11.44
N LYS A 444 -29.85 -4.92 10.72
CA LYS A 444 -30.38 -5.30 9.39
C LYS A 444 -29.30 -5.19 8.32
N PRO A 445 -29.25 -6.12 7.35
CA PRO A 445 -28.39 -6.00 6.17
C PRO A 445 -28.56 -4.66 5.45
N CYS A 446 -27.45 -4.05 5.04
CA CYS A 446 -27.42 -2.84 4.21
C CYS A 446 -26.10 -2.73 3.42
N GLY A 447 -26.08 -1.89 2.39
CA GLY A 447 -24.90 -1.69 1.53
C GLY A 447 -24.39 -2.99 0.92
N PHE A 448 -23.07 -3.19 0.91
CA PHE A 448 -22.43 -4.42 0.45
C PHE A 448 -22.97 -5.68 1.15
N LEU A 449 -23.30 -5.58 2.44
CA LEU A 449 -23.75 -6.70 3.27
C LEU A 449 -25.20 -7.15 2.96
N ASP A 450 -25.94 -6.41 2.13
CA ASP A 450 -27.25 -6.83 1.59
C ASP A 450 -27.18 -7.36 0.14
N THR A 451 -26.00 -7.36 -0.49
CA THR A 451 -25.85 -7.84 -1.87
C THR A 451 -26.08 -9.35 -1.98
N ALA A 452 -26.51 -9.79 -3.17
CA ALA A 452 -26.61 -11.23 -3.47
C ALA A 452 -25.26 -11.94 -3.35
N ALA A 453 -24.16 -11.27 -3.71
CA ALA A 453 -22.80 -11.77 -3.57
C ALA A 453 -22.46 -12.06 -2.10
N TRP A 454 -22.62 -11.08 -1.19
CA TRP A 454 -22.35 -11.33 0.23
C TRP A 454 -23.30 -12.35 0.86
N LYS A 455 -24.58 -12.40 0.44
CA LYS A 455 -25.53 -13.43 0.92
C LYS A 455 -25.11 -14.86 0.55
N ALA A 456 -24.44 -15.05 -0.59
CA ALA A 456 -23.90 -16.34 -1.01
C ALA A 456 -22.51 -16.64 -0.42
N LEU A 457 -21.64 -15.63 -0.33
CA LEU A 457 -20.21 -15.77 -0.01
C LEU A 457 -19.84 -15.40 1.44
N GLY A 458 -20.80 -14.95 2.25
CA GLY A 458 -20.57 -14.53 3.65
C GLY A 458 -20.31 -15.67 4.65
N LYS A 459 -20.11 -16.91 4.18
CA LYS A 459 -19.83 -18.11 4.97
C LYS A 459 -18.91 -19.04 4.19
N GLU A 460 -18.18 -19.89 4.91
CA GLU A 460 -17.40 -20.98 4.32
C GLU A 460 -18.32 -21.95 3.56
N ILE A 461 -17.91 -22.35 2.35
CA ILE A 461 -18.65 -23.23 1.44
C ILE A 461 -17.89 -24.56 1.35
N ASP A 462 -18.17 -25.48 2.26
CA ASP A 462 -17.70 -26.87 2.21
C ASP A 462 -18.49 -27.66 1.14
N TRP A 463 -17.77 -28.40 0.28
CA TRP A 463 -18.37 -29.25 -0.77
C TRP A 463 -18.55 -30.71 -0.33
N GLY A 464 -18.02 -31.09 0.85
CA GLY A 464 -18.16 -32.44 1.43
C GLY A 464 -17.27 -33.51 0.78
N ASP A 465 -16.40 -33.13 -0.17
CA ASP A 465 -15.44 -33.99 -0.86
C ASP A 465 -13.97 -33.73 -0.43
N GLY A 466 -13.77 -32.94 0.63
CA GLY A 466 -12.47 -32.42 1.05
C GLY A 466 -12.08 -31.11 0.36
N THR A 467 -12.96 -30.51 -0.45
CA THR A 467 -12.79 -29.17 -1.01
C THR A 467 -13.55 -28.13 -0.20
N THR A 468 -12.84 -27.11 0.27
CA THR A 468 -13.43 -25.90 0.87
C THR A 468 -13.31 -24.75 -0.11
N PHE A 469 -14.42 -24.09 -0.40
CA PHE A 469 -14.49 -22.86 -1.19
C PHE A 469 -14.87 -21.67 -0.31
N PHE A 470 -14.26 -20.52 -0.59
CA PHE A 470 -14.61 -19.21 -0.03
C PHE A 470 -14.83 -19.15 1.50
N ALA A 471 -13.74 -19.09 2.27
CA ALA A 471 -13.74 -18.96 3.73
C ALA A 471 -13.43 -17.49 4.15
N PRO A 472 -14.43 -16.59 4.20
CA PRO A 472 -14.19 -15.16 4.25
C PRO A 472 -13.38 -14.71 5.48
N ASN A 473 -12.42 -13.81 5.23
CA ASN A 473 -11.69 -13.07 6.24
C ASN A 473 -12.02 -11.56 6.14
N PRO A 474 -11.62 -10.70 7.10
CA PRO A 474 -12.01 -9.29 7.12
C PRO A 474 -11.61 -8.47 5.88
N GLY A 475 -10.62 -8.90 5.09
CA GLY A 475 -10.25 -8.27 3.82
C GLY A 475 -11.39 -8.21 2.81
N VAL A 476 -12.21 -9.26 2.72
CA VAL A 476 -13.41 -9.34 1.85
C VAL A 476 -14.40 -8.20 2.11
N LEU A 477 -14.37 -7.64 3.32
CA LEU A 477 -15.28 -6.58 3.76
C LEU A 477 -14.74 -5.17 3.56
N TYR A 478 -13.58 -5.01 2.89
CA TYR A 478 -13.07 -3.69 2.48
C TYR A 478 -14.14 -2.79 1.84
N PRO A 479 -15.01 -3.25 0.89
CA PRO A 479 -16.05 -2.40 0.31
C PRO A 479 -17.05 -1.85 1.34
N ALA A 480 -17.39 -2.62 2.38
CA ALA A 480 -18.31 -2.20 3.44
C ALA A 480 -17.64 -1.24 4.43
N VAL A 481 -16.37 -1.49 4.79
CA VAL A 481 -15.58 -0.60 5.66
C VAL A 481 -15.30 0.74 4.94
N TYR A 482 -15.04 0.69 3.64
CA TYR A 482 -14.83 1.87 2.80
C TYR A 482 -16.10 2.71 2.63
N ASP A 483 -17.23 2.12 2.25
CA ASP A 483 -18.53 2.84 2.15
C ASP A 483 -18.96 3.45 3.51
N LEU A 484 -18.67 2.79 4.63
CA LEU A 484 -18.87 3.38 5.95
C LEU A 484 -17.94 4.58 6.19
N ALA A 485 -16.65 4.49 5.83
CA ALA A 485 -15.70 5.60 5.98
C ALA A 485 -16.08 6.81 5.10
N GLU A 486 -16.55 6.57 3.88
CA GLU A 486 -17.13 7.57 2.98
C GLU A 486 -18.30 8.32 3.63
N ARG A 487 -19.28 7.58 4.16
CA ARG A 487 -20.49 8.12 4.80
C ARG A 487 -20.19 8.90 6.09
N VAL A 488 -19.29 8.37 6.93
CA VAL A 488 -18.85 9.05 8.15
C VAL A 488 -18.08 10.33 7.81
N LEU A 489 -17.24 10.35 6.77
CA LEU A 489 -16.57 11.58 6.33
C LEU A 489 -17.56 12.62 5.79
N ALA A 490 -18.57 12.20 5.03
CA ALA A 490 -19.62 13.09 4.56
C ALA A 490 -20.43 13.69 5.74
N ALA A 491 -20.74 12.89 6.76
CA ALA A 491 -21.38 13.37 7.98
C ALA A 491 -20.47 14.31 8.79
N SER A 492 -19.18 14.02 8.88
CA SER A 492 -18.15 14.89 9.51
C SER A 492 -18.08 16.27 8.83
N LYS A 493 -18.21 16.32 7.49
CA LYS A 493 -18.32 17.56 6.72
C LYS A 493 -19.62 18.34 6.97
N ALA A 494 -20.73 17.63 7.14
CA ALA A 494 -22.04 18.25 7.38
C ALA A 494 -22.24 18.72 8.82
N ALA A 495 -21.61 18.03 9.79
CA ALA A 495 -21.62 18.35 11.20
C ALA A 495 -20.74 19.57 11.50
N ARG A 496 -21.21 20.76 11.11
CA ARG A 496 -20.60 22.05 11.47
C ARG A 496 -20.38 22.11 12.99
N PRO A 497 -19.14 22.09 13.49
CA PRO A 497 -18.88 22.28 14.91
C PRO A 497 -19.05 23.78 15.16
N PHE A 498 -20.20 24.18 15.69
CA PHE A 498 -20.37 25.50 16.27
C PHE A 498 -19.59 25.50 17.59
N ALA A 499 -18.38 26.05 17.54
CA ALA A 499 -17.50 26.24 18.69
C ALA A 499 -17.87 27.51 19.48
#